data_AF-V2WK88-F1
#
_entry.id   AF-V2WK88-F1
#
_cell.length_a   1.000
_cell.length_b   1.000
_cell.length_c   1.000
_cell.angle_alpha   90.00
_cell.angle_beta   90.00
_cell.angle_gamma   90.00
#
_symmetry.space_group_name_H-M   'P 1'
#
loop_
_entity.id
_entity.type
_entity.pdbx_description
1 polymer ?
#
loop_
_entity_poly.entity_id
_entity_poly.type
_entity_poly.pdbx_seq_one_letter_code
_entity_poly.pdbx_strand_id
1 'polypeptide(L)'
;KELWKRAKEQLPSVQKLLAEYKDDVDVFEVPVEEGVQQVSWGLKKIARLLLERRFVVEIALDATYNMNALHLELYCVLSEHDGEGFPLSYCLLSTATAISPQKHTNALKNWTTHL
;
A
#
# COMPACT_ATOMS: atom_id res chain seq x y z
N LYS A 1 18.84 -12.75 8.47
CA LYS A 1 18.84 -11.27 8.58
C LYS A 1 17.72 -10.77 7.69
N GLU A 2 16.69 -10.13 8.25
CA GLU A 2 15.57 -9.62 7.45
C GLU A 2 16.02 -8.38 6.67
N LEU A 3 16.09 -8.47 5.34
CA LEU A 3 16.61 -7.40 4.47
C LEU A 3 15.72 -6.16 4.46
N TRP A 4 14.44 -6.30 4.82
CA TRP A 4 13.43 -5.24 4.83
C TRP A 4 13.33 -4.50 6.17
N LYS A 5 13.79 -5.11 7.27
CA LYS A 5 13.55 -4.58 8.62
C LYS A 5 14.53 -3.45 8.96
N ARG A 6 13.98 -2.30 9.35
CA ARG A 6 14.69 -1.05 9.73
C ARG A 6 14.26 -0.49 11.08
N ALA A 7 13.20 -1.06 11.67
CA ALA A 7 12.74 -0.73 13.02
C ALA A 7 12.17 -1.97 13.72
N LYS A 8 11.91 -1.84 15.03
CA LYS A 8 11.27 -2.89 15.82
C LYS A 8 9.81 -3.09 15.40
N GLU A 9 9.11 -1.97 15.18
CA GLU A 9 7.72 -1.91 14.73
C GLU A 9 7.62 -1.93 13.21
N GLN A 10 6.53 -2.50 12.69
CA GLN A 10 6.37 -2.80 11.26
C GLN A 10 6.19 -1.55 10.40
N LEU A 11 5.21 -0.69 10.71
CA LEU A 11 4.94 0.51 9.94
C LEU A 11 6.11 1.51 9.94
N PRO A 12 6.75 1.82 11.08
CA PRO A 12 7.98 2.62 11.07
C PRO A 12 9.12 1.97 10.30
N SER A 13 9.19 0.63 10.29
CA SER A 13 10.19 -0.09 9.50
C SER A 13 9.94 0.11 7.99
N VAL A 14 8.69 0.01 7.56
CA VAL A 14 8.28 0.23 6.16
C VAL A 14 8.55 1.68 5.73
N GLN A 15 8.16 2.66 6.55
CA GLN A 15 8.44 4.08 6.26
C GLN A 15 9.93 4.35 6.07
N LYS A 16 10.78 3.81 6.95
CA LYS A 16 12.24 3.93 6.82
C LYS A 16 12.78 3.27 5.56
N LEU A 17 12.28 2.08 5.23
CA LEU A 17 12.67 1.38 4.01
C LEU A 17 12.26 2.18 2.77
N LEU A 18 11.02 2.68 2.70
CA LEU A 18 10.55 3.46 1.55
C LEU A 18 11.33 4.76 1.37
N ALA A 19 11.78 5.38 2.47
CA ALA A 19 12.66 6.55 2.41
C ALA A 19 14.03 6.24 1.75
N GLU A 20 14.55 5.02 1.90
CA GLU A 20 15.77 4.57 1.19
C GLU A 20 15.54 4.49 -0.34
N TYR A 21 14.30 4.26 -0.77
CA TYR A 21 13.91 4.10 -2.18
C TYR A 21 13.08 5.27 -2.71
N LYS A 22 13.18 6.46 -2.10
CA LYS A 22 12.36 7.64 -2.45
C LYS A 22 12.41 8.05 -3.93
N ASP A 23 13.45 7.65 -4.67
CA ASP A 23 13.59 7.95 -6.10
C ASP A 23 12.77 6.96 -6.97
N ASP A 24 12.48 5.78 -6.44
CA ASP A 24 11.72 4.71 -7.10
C ASP A 24 10.25 4.65 -6.67
N VAL A 25 9.94 5.09 -5.45
CA VAL A 25 8.59 5.08 -4.88
C VAL A 25 8.08 6.48 -4.57
N ASP A 26 6.76 6.65 -4.60
CA ASP A 26 6.08 7.85 -4.13
C ASP A 26 5.24 7.49 -2.90
N VAL A 27 5.55 8.04 -1.73
CA VAL A 27 4.80 7.75 -0.51
C VAL A 27 3.67 8.76 -0.40
N PHE A 28 2.43 8.26 -0.29
CA PHE A 28 1.24 9.10 -0.32
C PHE A 28 0.86 9.61 1.08
N GLU A 29 0.54 10.89 1.17
CA GLU A 29 -0.09 11.48 2.36
C GLU A 29 -1.60 11.27 2.31
N VAL A 30 -2.04 10.12 2.82
CA VAL A 30 -3.44 9.70 2.82
C VAL A 30 -4.14 10.07 4.13
N PRO A 31 -5.37 10.64 4.09
CA PRO A 31 -6.15 10.88 5.30
C PRO A 31 -6.30 9.60 6.14
N VAL A 32 -5.79 9.64 7.36
CA VAL A 32 -5.80 8.49 8.27
C VAL A 32 -7.07 8.50 9.10
N GLU A 33 -7.79 7.39 9.03
CA GLU A 33 -8.97 7.15 9.85
C GLU A 33 -8.59 6.84 11.29
N GLU A 34 -9.37 7.32 12.28
CA GLU A 34 -9.14 7.00 13.68
C GLU A 34 -9.07 5.48 13.94
N GLY A 35 -8.03 5.06 14.65
CA GLY A 35 -7.78 3.64 14.97
C GLY A 35 -7.22 2.81 13.81
N VAL A 36 -6.98 3.42 12.64
CA VAL A 36 -6.31 2.82 11.49
C VAL A 36 -4.87 3.30 11.43
N GLN A 37 -3.96 2.39 11.15
CA GLN A 37 -2.59 2.74 10.76
C GLN A 37 -2.38 2.33 9.31
N GLN A 38 -1.87 3.23 8.47
CA GLN A 38 -1.66 2.95 7.05
C GLN A 38 -0.39 3.61 6.52
N VAL A 39 0.26 2.93 5.58
CA VAL A 39 1.32 3.48 4.73
C VAL A 39 0.99 3.06 3.30
N SER A 40 0.89 4.04 2.41
CA SER A 40 0.53 3.83 1.02
C SER A 40 1.61 4.41 0.11
N TRP A 41 1.96 3.70 -0.96
CA TRP A 41 2.99 4.16 -1.89
C TRP A 41 2.77 3.67 -3.32
N GLY A 42 3.14 4.49 -4.30
CA GLY A 42 3.15 4.17 -5.73
C GLY A 42 4.54 3.75 -6.22
N LEU A 43 4.60 2.92 -7.25
CA LEU A 43 5.83 2.54 -7.95
C LEU A 43 6.06 3.48 -9.14
N LYS A 44 6.85 4.55 -8.96
CA LYS A 44 6.99 5.67 -9.93
C LYS A 44 7.26 5.20 -11.36
N LYS A 45 8.22 4.29 -11.53
CA LYS A 45 8.66 3.80 -12.85
C LYS A 45 7.57 3.03 -13.59
N ILE A 46 6.84 2.17 -12.88
CA ILE A 46 5.78 1.35 -13.46
C ILE A 46 4.53 2.19 -13.66
N ALA A 47 4.12 2.92 -12.62
CA ALA A 47 2.93 3.76 -12.64
C ALA A 47 2.96 4.79 -13.78
N ARG A 48 4.09 5.48 -13.97
CA ARG A 48 4.22 6.45 -15.07
C ARG A 48 4.01 5.83 -16.45
N LEU A 49 4.64 4.68 -16.72
CA LEU A 49 4.55 4.02 -18.03
C LEU A 49 3.14 3.51 -18.34
N LEU A 50 2.41 3.08 -17.30
CA LEU A 50 1.10 2.45 -17.45
C LEU A 50 -0.05 3.47 -17.37
N LEU A 51 0.02 4.48 -16.50
CA LEU A 51 -1.02 5.52 -16.40
C LEU A 51 -1.11 6.37 -17.68
N GLU A 52 0.01 6.62 -18.37
CA GLU A 52 0.05 7.29 -19.67
C GLU A 52 -0.77 6.54 -20.76
N ARG A 53 -0.99 5.23 -20.57
CA ARG A 53 -1.67 4.35 -21.54
C ARG A 53 -3.12 4.01 -21.20
N ARG A 54 -3.68 4.56 -20.10
CA ARG A 54 -5.08 4.41 -19.68
C ARG A 54 -5.57 2.95 -19.57
N PHE A 55 -4.93 2.18 -18.69
CA PHE A 55 -5.31 0.79 -18.43
C PHE A 55 -6.45 0.63 -17.40
N VAL A 56 -7.00 -0.58 -17.34
CA VAL A 56 -7.98 -0.98 -16.32
C VAL A 56 -7.26 -1.22 -14.99
N VAL A 57 -7.83 -0.68 -13.92
CA VAL A 57 -7.27 -0.71 -12.58
C VAL A 57 -8.10 -1.62 -11.67
N GLU A 58 -7.47 -2.62 -11.06
CA GLU A 58 -8.07 -3.54 -10.09
C GLU A 58 -7.38 -3.41 -8.72
N ILE A 59 -8.12 -3.61 -7.64
CA ILE A 59 -7.54 -3.72 -6.29
C ILE A 59 -7.48 -5.19 -5.90
N ALA A 60 -6.27 -5.69 -5.66
CA ALA A 60 -6.00 -7.01 -5.12
C ALA A 60 -5.58 -6.92 -3.64
N LEU A 61 -5.97 -7.92 -2.84
CA LEU A 61 -5.50 -8.11 -1.47
C LEU A 61 -4.55 -9.29 -1.45
N ASP A 62 -3.37 -9.11 -0.85
CA ASP A 62 -2.41 -10.19 -0.64
C ASP A 62 -2.00 -10.28 0.82
N ALA A 63 -2.06 -11.49 1.37
CA ALA A 63 -1.62 -11.78 2.73
C ALA A 63 -0.14 -12.20 2.67
N THR A 64 0.77 -11.25 2.90
CA THR A 64 2.21 -11.57 2.90
C THR A 64 2.70 -12.09 4.26
N TYR A 65 3.94 -12.57 4.28
CA TYR A 65 4.54 -13.33 5.38
C TYR A 65 4.29 -12.74 6.78
N ASN A 66 3.66 -13.52 7.66
CA ASN A 66 3.41 -13.20 9.07
C ASN A 66 2.58 -11.93 9.34
N MET A 67 1.90 -11.38 8.33
CA MET A 67 1.07 -10.18 8.52
C MET A 67 -0.18 -10.45 9.36
N ASN A 68 -0.81 -11.62 9.22
CA ASN A 68 -2.00 -12.00 9.98
C ASN A 68 -1.76 -12.04 11.50
N ALA A 69 -0.58 -12.51 11.92
CA ALA A 69 -0.20 -12.54 13.34
C ALA A 69 0.08 -11.14 13.92
N LEU A 70 0.22 -10.14 13.04
CA LEU A 70 0.51 -8.75 13.38
C LEU A 70 -0.66 -7.82 13.05
N HIS A 71 -1.83 -8.39 12.68
CA HIS A 71 -3.02 -7.64 12.26
C HIS A 71 -2.75 -6.63 11.14
N LEU A 72 -1.90 -7.02 10.19
CA LEU A 72 -1.55 -6.24 9.00
C LEU A 72 -2.18 -6.85 7.75
N GLU A 73 -2.53 -5.99 6.81
CA GLU A 73 -3.11 -6.34 5.52
C GLU A 73 -2.39 -5.53 4.43
N LEU A 74 -1.96 -6.19 3.35
CA LEU A 74 -1.32 -5.54 2.22
C LEU A 74 -2.23 -5.57 1.00
N TYR A 75 -2.62 -4.39 0.53
CA TYR A 75 -3.38 -4.21 -0.69
C TYR A 75 -2.46 -3.76 -1.81
N CYS A 76 -2.77 -4.16 -3.03
CA CYS A 76 -2.10 -3.75 -4.24
C CYS A 76 -3.13 -3.26 -5.25
N VAL A 77 -2.86 -2.11 -5.86
CA VAL A 77 -3.56 -1.72 -7.08
C VAL A 77 -2.77 -2.26 -8.27
N LEU A 78 -3.45 -3.05 -9.09
CA LEU A 78 -2.93 -3.65 -10.32
C LEU A 78 -3.50 -2.93 -11.53
N SER A 79 -2.66 -2.73 -12.53
CA SER A 79 -3.05 -2.38 -13.89
C SER A 79 -3.03 -3.64 -14.74
N GLU A 80 -4.01 -3.82 -15.63
CA GLU A 80 -3.96 -4.89 -16.63
C GLU A 80 -3.42 -4.36 -17.96
N HIS A 81 -2.44 -5.07 -18.54
CA HIS A 81 -1.98 -4.86 -19.91
C HIS A 81 -1.68 -6.20 -20.58
N ASP A 82 -2.38 -6.49 -21.67
CA ASP A 82 -2.19 -7.70 -22.49
C ASP A 82 -2.43 -9.00 -21.69
N GLY A 83 -3.41 -8.97 -20.78
CA GLY A 83 -3.75 -10.10 -19.91
C GLY A 83 -2.80 -10.28 -18.72
N GLU A 84 -1.82 -9.39 -18.54
CA GLU A 84 -0.88 -9.41 -17.41
C GLU A 84 -1.16 -8.27 -16.41
N GLY A 85 -1.09 -8.59 -15.12
CA GLY A 85 -1.27 -7.65 -14.03
C GLY A 85 0.05 -7.02 -13.57
N PHE A 86 0.11 -5.69 -13.54
CA PHE A 86 1.27 -4.91 -13.12
C PHE A 86 0.96 -4.07 -11.87
N PRO A 87 1.79 -4.14 -10.81
CA PRO A 87 1.55 -3.35 -9.60
C PRO A 87 1.83 -1.86 -9.82
N LEU A 88 0.83 -1.03 -9.53
CA LEU A 88 0.94 0.42 -9.56
C LEU A 88 1.25 1.00 -8.18
N SER A 89 0.59 0.46 -7.15
CA SER A 89 0.67 0.99 -5.80
C SER A 89 0.33 -0.07 -4.77
N TYR A 90 0.85 0.11 -3.56
CA TYR A 90 0.53 -0.71 -2.40
C TYR A 90 -0.01 0.14 -1.26
N CYS A 91 -0.84 -0.48 -0.42
CA CYS A 91 -1.28 0.05 0.86
C CYS A 91 -1.13 -1.03 1.92
N LEU A 92 -0.23 -0.78 2.87
CA LEU A 92 -0.11 -1.58 4.08
C LEU A 92 -0.96 -0.92 5.16
N LEU A 93 -1.92 -1.66 5.70
CA LEU A 93 -2.82 -1.14 6.72
C LEU A 93 -3.03 -2.11 7.88
N SER A 94 -3.36 -1.54 9.03
CA SER A 94 -3.83 -2.26 10.21
C SER A 94 -5.07 -1.57 10.75
N THR A 95 -6.10 -2.37 11.02
CA THR A 95 -7.36 -1.95 11.63
C THR A 95 -7.54 -2.51 13.05
N ALA A 96 -6.48 -3.05 13.66
CA ALA A 96 -6.55 -3.77 14.94
C ALA A 96 -7.20 -2.97 16.09
N THR A 97 -7.05 -1.65 16.07
CA THR A 97 -7.60 -0.72 17.07
C THR A 97 -8.83 0.05 16.58
N ALA A 98 -9.34 -0.24 15.38
CA ALA A 98 -10.51 0.42 14.83
C ALA A 98 -11.79 -0.14 15.46
N ILE A 99 -12.60 0.74 16.03
CA ILE A 99 -13.82 0.36 16.78
C ILE A 99 -15.08 0.46 15.90
N SER A 100 -15.07 1.31 14.88
CA SER A 100 -16.26 1.60 14.07
C SER A 100 -16.30 0.82 12.74
N PRO A 101 -17.49 0.42 12.26
CA PRO A 101 -17.67 -0.17 10.94
C PRO A 101 -17.12 0.71 9.81
N GLN A 102 -16.78 0.12 8.68
CA GLN A 102 -16.37 0.80 7.43
C GLN A 102 -15.01 1.50 7.40
N LYS A 103 -14.29 1.64 8.52
CA LYS A 103 -12.96 2.30 8.57
C LYS A 103 -11.96 1.69 7.57
N HIS A 104 -11.96 0.36 7.48
CA HIS A 104 -11.19 -0.39 6.50
C HIS A 104 -11.47 0.07 5.06
N THR A 105 -12.74 0.09 4.65
CA THR A 105 -13.16 0.52 3.31
C THR A 105 -12.83 2.00 3.06
N ASN A 106 -12.98 2.86 4.07
CA ASN A 106 -12.67 4.29 3.92
C ASN A 106 -11.17 4.55 3.77
N ALA A 107 -10.34 3.84 4.53
CA ALA A 107 -8.88 3.87 4.38
C ALA A 107 -8.45 3.50 2.96
N LEU A 108 -9.01 2.41 2.42
CA LEU A 108 -8.75 2.01 1.03
C LEU A 108 -9.24 3.04 0.02
N LYS A 109 -10.43 3.63 0.20
CA LYS A 109 -10.94 4.70 -0.67
C LYS A 109 -10.05 5.93 -0.65
N ASN A 110 -9.60 6.37 0.52
CA ASN A 110 -8.71 7.53 0.69
C ASN A 110 -7.36 7.29 0.01
N TRP A 111 -6.88 6.05 0.00
CA TRP A 111 -5.68 5.69 -0.74
C TRP A 111 -5.89 5.78 -2.25
N THR A 112 -6.97 5.21 -2.79
CA THR A 112 -7.17 5.16 -4.25
C THR A 112 -7.43 6.50 -4.92
N THR A 113 -7.70 7.58 -4.17
CA THR A 113 -7.78 8.94 -4.75
C THR A 113 -6.43 9.50 -5.21
N HIS A 114 -5.32 8.82 -4.87
CA HIS A 114 -3.96 9.23 -5.22
C HIS A 114 -3.41 8.51 -6.47
N LEU A 115 -4.24 7.71 -7.14
CA LEU A 115 -3.90 6.93 -8.34
C LEU A 115 -4.54 7.57 -9.58
#